data_AF-A0A9D5J8W0-F1
#
_entry.id   AF-A0A9D5J8W0-F1
#
_cell.length_a   1.000
_cell.length_b   1.000
_cell.length_c   1.000
_cell.angle_alpha   90.00
_cell.angle_beta   90.00
_cell.angle_gamma   90.00
#
_symmetry.space_group_name_H-M   'P 1'
#
loop_
_entity.id
_entity.type
_entity.pdbx_description
1 polymer ?
#
loop_
_entity_poly.entity_id
_entity_poly.type
_entity_poly.pdbx_seq_one_letter_code
_entity_poly.pdbx_strand_id
1 'polypeptide(L)'
;MSQASYDARSERGFTLVELMVVVAIIALLAAIIIPNYVHSRASAAVAQSEANLKQIATALELYRTDNQQYPPANGLVTPALFAPPGGGTSTGVNPYLTATPYNALGHQQYTYT
;
A
#
# COMPACT_ATOMS: atom_id res chain seq x y z
N MET A 1 -48.34 46.68 19.99
CA MET A 1 -47.45 45.93 20.89
C MET A 1 -47.57 44.46 20.50
N SER A 2 -46.62 43.96 19.70
CA SER A 2 -46.58 42.58 19.22
C SER A 2 -45.87 41.71 20.25
N GLN A 3 -46.60 40.78 20.87
CA GLN A 3 -46.06 39.79 21.80
C GLN A 3 -45.27 38.75 20.98
N ALA A 4 -43.96 38.68 21.18
CA ALA A 4 -43.14 37.60 20.65
C ALA A 4 -43.25 36.41 21.62
N SER A 5 -44.00 35.39 21.22
CA SER A 5 -44.06 34.10 21.90
C SER A 5 -42.69 33.42 21.77
N TYR A 6 -41.99 33.23 22.89
CA TYR A 6 -40.73 32.49 22.93
C TYR A 6 -41.05 31.01 23.12
N ASP A 7 -41.06 30.24 22.03
CA ASP A 7 -41.13 28.78 22.08
C ASP A 7 -39.84 28.24 22.70
N ALA A 8 -39.88 27.91 23.99
CA ALA A 8 -38.78 27.24 24.68
C ALA A 8 -38.67 25.80 24.15
N ARG A 9 -37.77 25.60 23.19
CA ARG A 9 -37.43 24.29 22.65
C ARG A 9 -36.75 23.46 23.76
N SER A 10 -37.35 22.34 24.14
CA SER A 10 -36.76 21.41 25.10
C SER A 10 -35.50 20.77 24.52
N GLU A 11 -34.33 21.23 24.93
CA GLU A 11 -33.08 20.54 24.65
C GLU A 11 -33.03 19.26 25.47
N ARG A 12 -33.10 18.10 24.79
CA ARG A 12 -32.91 16.80 25.43
C ARG A 12 -31.40 16.59 25.61
N GLY A 13 -30.94 16.51 26.86
CA GLY A 13 -29.56 16.17 27.19
C GLY A 13 -29.24 14.70 26.92
N PHE A 14 -28.00 14.42 26.53
CA PHE A 14 -27.48 13.07 26.32
C PHE A 14 -27.36 12.33 27.66
N THR A 15 -27.84 11.09 27.75
CA THR A 15 -27.67 10.31 28.98
C THR A 15 -26.28 9.67 29.01
N LEU A 16 -25.68 9.55 30.20
CA LEU A 16 -24.43 8.80 30.37
C LEU A 16 -24.58 7.33 29.97
N VAL A 17 -25.77 6.77 30.17
CA VAL A 17 -26.08 5.38 29.81
C VAL A 17 -26.09 5.18 28.29
N GLU A 18 -26.63 6.13 27.52
CA GLU A 18 -26.52 6.10 26.06
C GLU A 18 -25.05 6.07 25.60
N LEU A 19 -24.19 6.86 26.22
CA LEU A 19 -22.77 6.86 25.87
C LEU A 19 -22.09 5.55 26.27
N MET A 20 -22.40 5.03 27.46
CA MET A 20 -21.77 3.81 27.99
C MET A 20 -22.04 2.58 27.14
N VAL A 21 -23.29 2.40 26.68
CA VAL A 21 -23.63 1.26 25.82
C VAL A 21 -22.92 1.37 24.47
N VAL A 22 -22.79 2.57 23.91
CA VAL A 22 -22.11 2.80 22.63
C VAL A 22 -20.63 2.43 22.72
N VAL A 23 -19.91 2.94 23.73
CA VAL A 23 -18.47 2.62 23.88
C VAL A 23 -18.25 1.15 24.20
N ALA A 24 -19.17 0.49 24.91
CA ALA A 24 -19.11 -0.95 25.18
C ALA A 24 -19.19 -1.77 23.88
N ILE A 25 -20.11 -1.42 22.98
CA ILE A 25 -20.24 -2.10 21.68
C ILE A 25 -19.02 -1.82 20.79
N ILE A 26 -18.54 -0.57 20.74
CA ILE A 26 -17.32 -0.22 19.98
C ILE A 26 -16.11 -1.02 20.50
N ALA A 27 -15.93 -1.13 21.82
CA ALA A 27 -14.85 -1.90 22.41
C ALA A 27 -14.92 -3.39 22.07
N LEU A 28 -16.12 -3.98 22.08
CA LEU A 28 -16.33 -5.36 21.67
C LEU A 28 -15.96 -5.60 20.20
N LEU A 29 -16.41 -4.73 19.30
CA LEU A 29 -16.07 -4.82 17.88
C LEU A 29 -14.57 -4.62 17.64
N ALA A 30 -13.98 -3.62 18.29
CA ALA A 30 -12.56 -3.33 18.18
C ALA A 30 -11.70 -4.49 18.68
N ALA A 31 -12.10 -5.16 19.77
CA ALA A 31 -11.37 -6.30 20.32
C ALA A 31 -11.26 -7.47 19.33
N ILE A 32 -12.27 -7.69 18.49
CA ILE A 32 -12.26 -8.74 17.46
C ILE A 32 -11.51 -8.27 16.21
N ILE A 33 -11.72 -7.02 15.80
CA ILE A 33 -11.20 -6.49 14.53
C ILE A 33 -9.69 -6.20 14.59
N ILE A 34 -9.20 -5.60 15.67
CA ILE A 34 -7.80 -5.15 15.78
C ILE A 34 -6.77 -6.29 15.57
N PRO A 35 -6.86 -7.45 16.24
CA PRO A 35 -5.85 -8.51 16.06
C PRO A 35 -5.85 -9.05 14.62
N ASN A 36 -7.04 -9.22 14.04
CA ASN A 36 -7.17 -9.66 12.65
C ASN A 36 -6.60 -8.61 11.67
N TYR A 37 -6.86 -7.33 11.93
CA TYR A 37 -6.34 -6.24 11.12
C TYR A 37 -4.81 -6.17 11.13
N VAL A 38 -4.17 -6.32 12.30
CA VAL A 38 -2.70 -6.34 12.41
C VAL A 38 -2.12 -7.53 11.64
N HIS A 39 -2.71 -8.72 11.77
CA HIS A 39 -2.28 -9.90 11.02
C HIS A 39 -2.45 -9.70 9.50
N SER A 40 -3.61 -9.20 9.05
CA SER A 40 -3.88 -8.92 7.65
C SER A 40 -2.90 -7.92 7.05
N ARG A 41 -2.53 -6.87 7.80
CA ARG A 41 -1.51 -5.90 7.40
C ARG A 41 -0.14 -6.55 7.22
N ALA A 42 0.27 -7.41 8.14
CA ALA A 42 1.54 -8.13 8.04
C ALA A 42 1.56 -9.09 6.85
N SER A 43 0.49 -9.87 6.65
CA SER A 43 0.35 -10.78 5.52
C SER A 43 0.34 -10.04 4.18
N ALA A 44 -0.33 -8.88 4.09
CA ALA A 44 -0.31 -8.02 2.91
C ALA A 44 1.10 -7.50 2.59
N ALA A 45 1.88 -7.13 3.61
CA ALA A 45 3.26 -6.68 3.45
C ALA A 45 4.18 -7.79 2.89
N VAL A 46 4.00 -9.04 3.35
CA VAL A 46 4.70 -10.21 2.81
C VAL A 46 4.27 -10.48 1.37
N ALA A 47 2.96 -10.53 1.11
CA ALA A 47 2.42 -10.77 -0.23
C ALA A 47 2.88 -9.72 -1.26
N GLN A 48 2.94 -8.44 -0.86
CA GLN A 48 3.50 -7.36 -1.67
C GLN A 48 4.97 -7.63 -1.98
N SER A 49 5.75 -8.08 -1.00
CA SER A 49 7.17 -8.37 -1.19
C SER A 49 7.41 -9.54 -2.14
N GLU A 50 6.61 -10.60 -2.04
CA GLU A 50 6.65 -11.71 -2.98
C GLU A 50 6.27 -11.28 -4.40
N ALA A 51 5.23 -10.46 -4.55
CA ALA A 51 4.81 -9.93 -5.85
C ALA A 51 5.91 -9.06 -6.49
N ASN A 52 6.55 -8.20 -5.70
CA ASN A 52 7.66 -7.36 -6.13
C ASN A 52 8.86 -8.20 -6.61
N LEU A 53 9.26 -9.21 -5.85
CA LEU A 53 10.35 -10.11 -6.23
C LEU A 53 10.05 -10.87 -7.52
N LYS A 54 8.80 -11.34 -7.70
CA LYS A 54 8.35 -11.98 -8.94
C LYS A 54 8.45 -11.03 -10.13
N GLN A 55 8.03 -9.76 -9.97
CA GLN A 55 8.16 -8.74 -11.03
C GLN A 55 9.63 -8.52 -11.43
N ILE A 56 10.53 -8.41 -10.46
CA ILE A 56 11.97 -8.27 -10.73
C ILE A 56 12.52 -9.51 -11.44
N ALA A 57 12.18 -10.71 -10.98
CA ALA A 57 12.64 -11.96 -11.61
C ALA A 57 12.18 -12.07 -13.07
N THR A 58 10.92 -11.73 -13.36
CA THR A 58 10.40 -11.68 -14.73
C THR A 58 11.14 -10.63 -15.58
N ALA A 59 11.41 -9.45 -15.03
CA ALA A 59 12.15 -8.41 -15.73
C ALA A 59 13.61 -8.82 -16.04
N LEU A 60 14.28 -9.51 -15.10
CA LEU A 60 15.62 -10.05 -15.29
C LEU A 60 15.67 -11.12 -16.38
N GLU A 61 14.66 -12.01 -16.42
CA GLU A 61 14.60 -13.05 -17.45
C GLU A 61 14.34 -12.48 -18.84
N LEU A 62 13.47 -11.47 -18.93
CA LEU A 62 13.24 -10.74 -20.18
C LEU A 62 14.51 -10.01 -20.64
N TYR A 63 15.23 -9.35 -19.72
CA TYR A 63 16.52 -8.73 -20.03
C TYR A 63 17.55 -9.75 -20.54
N ARG A 64 17.64 -10.92 -19.90
CA ARG A 64 18.55 -11.98 -20.33
C ARG A 64 18.18 -12.52 -21.71
N THR A 65 16.89 -12.65 -22.00
CA THR A 65 16.41 -13.11 -23.31
C THR A 65 16.90 -12.17 -24.42
N ASP A 66 16.87 -10.86 -24.17
CA ASP A 66 17.25 -9.85 -25.16
C ASP A 66 18.77 -9.60 -25.23
N ASN A 67 19.48 -9.69 -24.11
CA ASN A 67 20.91 -9.33 -24.02
C ASN A 67 21.84 -10.54 -23.86
N GLN A 68 21.30 -11.75 -23.81
CA GLN A 68 22.00 -13.03 -23.57
C GLN A 68 22.77 -13.13 -22.24
N GLN A 69 22.67 -12.11 -21.38
CA GLN A 69 23.32 -12.02 -20.09
C GLN A 69 22.40 -11.31 -19.09
N TYR A 70 22.52 -11.65 -17.81
CA TYR A 70 21.85 -10.89 -16.75
C TYR A 70 22.51 -9.51 -16.59
N PRO A 71 21.76 -8.49 -16.16
CA PRO A 71 22.34 -7.18 -15.86
C PRO A 71 23.28 -7.29 -14.65
N PRO A 72 24.31 -6.43 -14.56
CA PRO A 72 25.29 -6.48 -13.48
C PRO A 72 24.62 -6.26 -12.12
N ALA A 73 24.80 -7.19 -11.19
CA ALA A 73 24.26 -7.09 -9.83
C ALA A 73 25.06 -6.05 -9.02
N ASN A 74 24.57 -4.81 -8.98
CA ASN A 74 25.22 -3.69 -8.30
C ASN A 74 24.54 -3.29 -6.98
N GLY A 75 23.79 -4.22 -6.38
CA GLY A 75 23.17 -4.00 -5.08
C GLY A 75 21.82 -3.28 -5.12
N LEU A 76 21.36 -2.80 -6.28
CA LEU A 76 20.04 -2.17 -6.46
C LEU A 76 19.40 -2.70 -7.75
N VAL A 77 18.07 -2.58 -7.86
CA VAL A 77 17.37 -2.81 -9.14
C VAL A 77 18.00 -1.87 -10.19
N THR A 78 18.70 -2.44 -11.16
CA THR A 78 19.62 -1.67 -12.02
C THR A 78 18.87 -0.69 -12.93
N PRO A 79 19.48 0.46 -13.27
CA PRO A 79 18.97 1.35 -14.32
C PRO A 79 18.70 0.65 -15.66
N ALA A 80 19.40 -0.47 -15.93
CA ALA A 80 19.26 -1.27 -17.13
C ALA A 80 17.87 -1.91 -17.31
N LEU A 81 17.15 -2.18 -16.21
CA LEU A 81 15.77 -2.70 -16.27
C LEU A 81 14.75 -1.60 -16.66
N PHE A 82 15.12 -0.33 -16.51
CA PHE A 82 14.31 0.83 -16.92
C PHE A 82 14.60 1.27 -18.35
N ALA A 83 15.65 0.73 -18.96
CA ALA A 83 15.95 0.95 -20.36
C ALA A 83 15.16 -0.04 -21.22
N PRO A 84 14.54 0.41 -22.33
CA PRO A 84 13.94 -0.50 -23.29
C PRO A 84 14.99 -1.40 -23.97
N PRO A 85 14.57 -2.58 -24.49
CA PRO A 85 15.43 -3.41 -25.33
C PRO A 85 16.11 -2.61 -26.45
N GLY A 86 17.44 -2.75 -26.58
CA GLY A 86 18.24 -2.03 -27.58
C GLY A 86 18.68 -0.61 -27.20
N GLY A 87 18.41 -0.14 -25.97
CA GLY A 87 18.96 1.11 -25.43
C GLY A 87 18.35 2.41 -26.00
N GLY A 88 17.26 2.31 -26.75
CA GLY A 88 16.53 3.48 -27.27
C GLY A 88 15.53 4.03 -26.24
N THR A 89 15.39 5.35 -26.16
CA THR A 89 14.33 6.03 -25.40
C THR A 89 13.04 6.23 -26.22
N SER A 90 12.84 5.40 -27.25
CA SER A 90 11.78 5.59 -28.24
C SER A 90 10.39 5.42 -27.64
N THR A 91 9.53 6.41 -27.91
CA THR A 91 8.10 6.41 -27.57
C THR A 91 7.44 5.15 -28.14
N GLY A 92 7.10 4.20 -27.27
CA GLY A 92 6.39 2.96 -27.64
C GLY A 92 7.07 1.65 -27.25
N VAL A 93 8.31 1.69 -26.74
CA VAL A 93 8.96 0.48 -26.20
C VAL A 93 8.87 0.50 -24.67
N ASN A 94 8.25 -0.53 -24.10
CA ASN A 94 8.08 -0.63 -22.66
C ASN A 94 9.39 -1.10 -22.01
N PRO A 95 9.80 -0.49 -20.87
CA PRO A 95 10.94 -0.98 -20.11
C PRO A 95 10.64 -2.35 -19.49
N TYR A 96 11.68 -3.14 -19.19
CA TYR A 96 11.55 -4.42 -18.49
C TYR A 96 10.90 -4.27 -17.12
N LEU A 97 11.08 -3.11 -16.49
CA LEU A 97 10.45 -2.72 -15.24
C LEU A 97 9.99 -1.26 -15.31
N THR A 98 8.71 -0.99 -14.98
CA THR A 98 8.13 0.35 -15.10
C THR A 98 8.41 1.26 -13.89
N ALA A 99 8.62 0.68 -12.71
CA ALA A 99 8.99 1.40 -11.49
C ALA A 99 9.80 0.48 -10.57
N THR A 100 10.76 1.01 -9.80
CA THR A 100 11.44 0.22 -8.77
C THR A 100 10.43 -0.16 -7.69
N PRO A 101 10.15 -1.46 -7.47
CA PRO A 101 9.33 -1.84 -6.33
C PRO A 101 10.08 -1.52 -5.03
N TYR A 102 9.34 -1.02 -4.04
CA TYR A 102 9.81 -0.78 -2.69
C TYR A 102 9.23 -1.82 -1.74
N ASN A 103 9.91 -2.06 -0.63
CA ASN A 103 9.36 -2.87 0.45
C ASN A 103 8.03 -2.29 0.98
N ALA A 104 7.29 -3.09 1.77
CA ALA A 104 6.01 -2.68 2.33
C ALA A 104 6.08 -1.43 3.25
N LEU A 105 7.29 -1.02 3.66
CA LEU A 105 7.55 0.20 4.41
C LEU A 105 7.83 1.41 3.51
N GLY A 106 7.93 1.23 2.18
CA GLY A 106 8.17 2.28 1.19
C GLY A 106 9.58 2.88 1.21
N HIS A 107 10.47 2.39 2.07
CA HIS A 107 11.75 3.07 2.37
C HIS A 107 12.97 2.35 1.79
N GLN A 108 12.84 1.09 1.37
CA GLN A 108 13.98 0.30 0.90
C GLN A 108 13.66 -0.36 -0.44
N GLN A 109 14.59 -0.22 -1.39
CA GLN A 109 14.54 -0.91 -2.68
C GLN A 109 15.00 -2.36 -2.51
N TYR A 110 14.57 -3.25 -3.41
CA TYR A 110 15.06 -4.62 -3.43
C TYR A 110 16.46 -4.68 -4.03
N THR A 111 17.34 -5.37 -3.33
CA THR A 111 18.71 -5.65 -3.75
C THR A 111 18.79 -7.07 -4.30
N TYR A 112 19.48 -7.25 -5.43
CA TYR A 112 19.87 -8.56 -5.95
C TYR A 112 21.40 -8.60 -6.06
N THR A 113 21.99 -9.72 -5.64
CA THR A 113 23.43 -10.01 -5.63
C THR A 113 23.68 -11.32 -6.34
#